data_AF-A0A926K9T0-F1
#
_entry.id   AF-A0A926K9T0-F1
#
_cell.length_a   1.000
_cell.length_b   1.000
_cell.length_c   1.000
_cell.angle_alpha   90.00
_cell.angle_beta   90.00
_cell.angle_gamma   90.00
#
_symmetry.space_group_name_H-M   'P 1'
#
loop_
_entity.id
_entity.type
_entity.pdbx_description
1 polymer ?
#
loop_
_entity_poly.entity_id
_entity_poly.type
_entity_poly.pdbx_seq_one_letter_code
_entity_poly.pdbx_strand_id
1 'polypeptide(L)'
;MSNHPSSRVLKGQSDLSFAVAALFLSGGLFAGLAATVFPPEHRPPLWVPVLVSGSGILISLLVLWRGRRLRVGSAAVISGIYLVFLLWLIANSTSLGRATVAAMLSVVVIVLYAWFLPMKYARWVGYTALLLYAIIMMFRYQSNDAYLTAVALVSLAVLLTEVFGRFKANLEKSSLNDHLCDVWNRRGFELLLKKEISTVARTGEPLSLLYIDLDEFKTVNDTRGHIGGDSVLRQVSDELVRGVRSGDSVARIGGDEFVVLLPRTAAQEAQLLAERLKGVVTACGWSFGIAEFRPGETGDEFVERSDLMMMMQKRDRARRSDPVA
;
A
#
# COMPACT_ATOMS: atom_id res chain seq x y z
N MET A 1 17.38 -6.48 -28.83
CA MET A 1 18.02 -5.65 -27.78
C MET A 1 18.02 -4.20 -28.25
N SER A 2 16.99 -3.42 -27.94
CA SER A 2 16.95 -1.98 -28.20
C SER A 2 17.26 -1.21 -26.91
N ASN A 3 18.49 -0.71 -26.81
CA ASN A 3 18.92 0.19 -25.75
C ASN A 3 18.30 1.58 -25.96
N HIS A 4 17.13 1.83 -25.36
CA HIS A 4 16.60 3.19 -25.24
C HIS A 4 17.33 3.94 -24.10
N PRO A 5 18.00 5.08 -24.38
CA PRO A 5 18.78 5.84 -23.39
C PRO A 5 17.94 6.58 -22.33
N SER A 6 16.61 6.55 -22.42
CA SER A 6 15.69 7.13 -21.43
C SER A 6 15.51 6.30 -20.15
N SER A 7 16.05 5.07 -20.10
CA SER A 7 15.79 4.11 -19.01
C SER A 7 16.73 4.20 -17.79
N ARG A 8 17.79 5.03 -17.84
CA ARG A 8 18.76 5.12 -16.71
C ARG A 8 18.32 6.06 -15.60
N VAL A 9 17.61 7.15 -15.91
CA VAL A 9 17.15 8.13 -14.91
C VAL A 9 15.99 7.56 -14.08
N LEU A 10 15.08 6.80 -14.71
CA LEU A 10 13.89 6.23 -14.05
C LEU A 10 14.21 5.09 -13.07
N LYS A 11 15.31 4.34 -13.26
CA LYS A 11 15.70 3.24 -12.35
C LYS A 11 16.06 3.72 -10.93
N GLY A 12 16.42 5.00 -10.76
CA GLY A 12 16.77 5.62 -9.48
C GLY A 12 15.64 6.38 -8.78
N GLN A 13 14.45 6.47 -9.39
CA GLN A 13 13.31 7.22 -8.86
C GLN A 13 12.30 6.29 -8.19
N SER A 14 11.67 6.76 -7.11
CA SER A 14 10.43 6.15 -6.60
C SER A 14 9.23 6.84 -7.26
N ASP A 15 8.11 6.13 -7.39
CA ASP A 15 6.84 6.72 -7.87
C ASP A 15 6.47 7.98 -7.06
N LEU A 16 6.81 8.00 -5.77
CA LEU A 16 6.69 9.16 -4.89
C LEU A 16 7.51 10.36 -5.35
N SER A 17 8.82 10.17 -5.58
CA SER A 17 9.69 11.27 -6.04
C SER A 17 9.25 11.81 -7.40
N PHE A 18 8.83 10.93 -8.31
CA PHE A 18 8.35 11.33 -9.63
C PHE A 18 7.04 12.13 -9.54
N ALA A 19 6.05 11.63 -8.81
CA ALA A 19 4.75 12.29 -8.66
C ALA A 19 4.88 13.69 -8.01
N VAL A 20 5.68 13.80 -6.95
CA VAL A 20 5.93 15.10 -6.29
C VAL A 20 6.70 16.04 -7.23
N ALA A 21 7.72 15.55 -7.95
CA ALA A 21 8.45 16.38 -8.90
C ALA A 21 7.55 16.88 -10.05
N ALA A 22 6.67 16.04 -10.58
CA ALA A 22 5.72 16.41 -11.62
C ALA A 22 4.71 17.48 -11.15
N LEU A 23 4.29 17.42 -9.88
CA LEU A 23 3.43 18.43 -9.26
C LEU A 23 4.10 19.81 -9.25
N PHE A 24 5.35 19.90 -8.76
CA PHE A 24 6.08 21.17 -8.71
C PHE A 24 6.48 21.69 -10.09
N LEU A 25 6.82 20.78 -11.02
CA LEU A 25 7.11 21.14 -12.40
C LEU A 25 5.88 21.72 -13.10
N SER A 26 4.73 21.04 -12.99
CA SER A 26 3.49 21.53 -13.59
C SER A 26 3.05 22.85 -12.96
N GLY A 27 3.17 23.00 -11.64
CA GLY A 27 2.93 24.26 -10.93
C GLY A 27 3.84 25.40 -11.39
N GLY A 28 5.14 25.15 -11.54
CA GLY A 28 6.11 26.15 -12.00
C GLY A 28 5.89 26.57 -13.45
N LEU A 29 5.66 25.62 -14.36
CA LEU A 29 5.32 25.89 -15.75
C LEU A 29 4.00 26.65 -15.87
N PHE A 30 3.00 26.25 -15.08
CA PHE A 30 1.71 26.90 -15.05
C PHE A 30 1.81 28.34 -14.55
N ALA A 31 2.56 28.61 -13.48
CA ALA A 31 2.75 29.97 -12.98
C ALA A 31 3.37 30.89 -14.06
N GLY A 32 4.27 30.36 -14.88
CA GLY A 32 4.89 31.08 -15.98
C GLY A 32 3.93 31.38 -17.11
N LEU A 33 3.14 30.38 -17.51
CA LEU A 33 2.09 30.53 -18.53
C LEU A 33 0.96 31.44 -18.07
N ALA A 34 0.53 31.35 -16.81
CA ALA A 34 -0.53 32.19 -16.27
C ALA A 34 -0.13 33.67 -16.26
N ALA A 35 1.15 33.97 -16.01
CA ALA A 35 1.68 35.32 -16.04
C ALA A 35 1.74 35.92 -17.46
N THR A 36 1.87 35.09 -18.50
CA THR A 36 1.95 35.54 -19.90
C THR A 36 0.60 35.54 -20.61
N VAL A 37 -0.22 34.51 -20.41
CA VAL A 37 -1.51 34.30 -21.08
C VAL A 37 -2.64 35.08 -20.41
N PHE A 38 -2.61 35.22 -19.07
CA PHE A 38 -3.63 35.94 -18.30
C PHE A 38 -3.03 37.14 -17.57
N PRO A 39 -2.52 38.16 -18.29
CA PRO A 39 -1.78 39.25 -17.68
C PRO A 39 -2.62 39.97 -16.60
N PRO A 40 -2.06 40.21 -15.40
CA PRO A 40 -2.70 41.00 -14.35
C PRO A 40 -2.97 42.43 -14.78
N GLU A 41 -4.08 42.98 -14.27
CA GLU A 41 -4.45 44.40 -14.44
C GLU A 41 -3.31 45.32 -14.00
N HIS A 42 -2.59 44.91 -12.94
CA HIS A 42 -1.30 45.48 -12.55
C HIS A 42 -0.21 44.45 -12.81
N ARG A 43 0.63 44.67 -13.83
CA ARG A 43 1.75 43.77 -14.14
C ARG A 43 2.73 43.76 -12.96
N PRO A 44 2.86 42.65 -12.21
CA PRO A 44 3.94 42.54 -11.24
C PRO A 44 5.25 42.62 -12.01
N PRO A 45 6.32 43.09 -11.36
CA PRO A 45 7.61 43.15 -12.01
C PRO A 45 8.00 41.75 -12.48
N LEU A 46 8.58 41.67 -13.69
CA LEU A 46 8.80 40.43 -14.45
C LEU A 46 9.54 39.35 -13.65
N TRP A 47 10.34 39.74 -12.65
CA TRP A 47 11.07 38.81 -11.80
C TRP A 47 10.14 37.94 -10.91
N VAL A 48 8.94 38.39 -10.55
CA VAL A 48 8.02 37.64 -9.68
C VAL A 48 7.57 36.32 -10.32
N PRO A 49 6.94 36.31 -11.51
CA PRO A 49 6.54 35.05 -12.14
C PRO A 49 7.75 34.19 -12.54
N VAL A 50 8.86 34.80 -12.95
CA VAL A 50 10.11 34.07 -13.25
C VAL A 50 10.65 33.36 -12.01
N LEU A 51 10.60 33.98 -10.83
CA LEU A 51 11.04 33.39 -9.57
C LEU A 51 10.11 32.26 -9.12
N VAL A 52 8.79 32.44 -9.24
CA VAL A 52 7.82 31.38 -8.91
C VAL A 52 7.97 30.18 -9.85
N SER A 53 8.12 30.41 -11.16
CA SER A 53 8.36 29.34 -12.12
C SER A 53 9.71 28.65 -11.91
N GLY A 54 10.77 29.43 -11.70
CA GLY A 54 12.12 28.94 -11.47
C GLY A 54 12.23 28.12 -10.19
N SER A 55 11.59 28.56 -9.10
CA SER A 55 11.55 27.81 -7.84
C SER A 55 10.78 26.49 -7.97
N GLY A 56 9.66 26.45 -8.69
CA GLY A 56 8.93 25.21 -8.97
C GLY A 56 9.78 24.18 -9.74
N ILE A 57 10.51 24.64 -10.77
CA ILE A 57 11.43 23.79 -11.54
C ILE A 57 12.60 23.31 -10.66
N LEU A 58 13.19 24.19 -9.85
CA LEU A 58 14.30 23.86 -8.97
C LEU A 58 13.88 22.82 -7.91
N ILE A 59 12.72 23.00 -7.26
CA ILE A 59 12.18 22.04 -6.28
C ILE A 59 11.93 20.69 -6.96
N SER A 60 11.38 20.68 -8.18
CA SER A 60 11.19 19.47 -8.96
C SER A 60 12.51 18.72 -9.19
N LEU A 61 13.57 19.43 -9.61
CA LEU A 61 14.90 18.87 -9.82
C LEU A 61 15.52 18.34 -8.52
N LEU A 62 15.34 19.04 -7.39
CA LEU A 62 15.82 18.60 -6.08
C LEU A 62 15.11 17.33 -5.58
N VAL A 63 13.79 17.24 -5.81
CA VAL A 63 12.99 16.07 -5.48
C VAL A 63 13.43 14.86 -6.32
N LEU A 64 13.65 15.05 -7.63
CA LEU A 64 14.20 14.00 -8.50
C LEU A 64 15.63 13.63 -8.10
N TRP A 65 16.47 14.59 -7.74
CA TRP A 65 17.83 14.30 -7.27
C TRP A 65 17.82 13.47 -5.99
N ARG A 66 16.86 13.71 -5.09
CA ARG A 66 16.65 12.89 -3.88
C ARG A 66 16.18 11.47 -4.22
N GLY A 67 15.35 11.32 -5.27
CA GLY A 67 14.88 10.06 -5.82
C GLY A 67 14.32 9.11 -4.76
N ARG A 68 14.74 7.84 -4.78
CA ARG A 68 14.29 6.79 -3.85
C ARG A 68 14.57 7.07 -2.37
N ARG A 69 15.41 8.05 -2.02
CA ARG A 69 15.68 8.43 -0.62
C ARG A 69 14.61 9.35 -0.04
N LEU A 70 13.66 9.84 -0.84
CA LEU A 70 12.57 10.68 -0.36
C LEU A 70 11.58 9.85 0.47
N ARG A 71 11.41 10.23 1.74
CA ARG A 71 10.43 9.59 2.64
C ARG A 71 9.04 10.17 2.41
N VAL A 72 8.00 9.35 2.60
CA VAL A 72 6.59 9.76 2.47
C VAL A 72 6.27 10.98 3.34
N GLY A 73 6.77 11.04 4.57
CA GLY A 73 6.55 12.19 5.46
C GLY A 73 7.13 13.49 4.89
N SER A 74 8.34 13.46 4.33
CA SER A 74 8.96 14.64 3.71
C SER A 74 8.19 15.11 2.49
N ALA A 75 7.75 14.18 1.64
CA ALA A 75 6.90 14.48 0.50
C ALA A 75 5.56 15.12 0.93
N ALA A 76 4.91 14.57 1.96
CA ALA A 76 3.66 15.08 2.48
C ALA A 76 3.79 16.52 3.02
N VAL A 77 4.90 16.84 3.70
CA VAL A 77 5.19 18.21 4.17
C VAL A 77 5.40 19.16 2.99
N ILE A 78 6.23 18.77 2.02
CA ILE A 78 6.52 19.60 0.83
C ILE A 78 5.23 19.90 0.05
N SER A 79 4.40 18.88 -0.21
CA SER A 79 3.09 19.05 -0.84
C SER A 79 2.14 19.92 -0.01
N GLY A 80 2.26 19.92 1.32
CA GLY A 80 1.43 20.72 2.22
C GLY A 80 1.78 22.19 2.17
N ILE A 81 3.08 22.50 2.13
CA ILE A 81 3.58 23.86 1.90
C ILE A 81 3.05 24.37 0.56
N TYR A 82 3.08 23.54 -0.48
CA TYR A 82 2.53 23.90 -1.79
C TYR A 82 1.01 24.13 -1.75
N LEU A 83 0.25 23.31 -1.02
CA LEU A 83 -1.19 23.51 -0.83
C LEU A 83 -1.50 24.82 -0.11
N VAL A 84 -0.77 25.15 0.95
CA VAL A 84 -0.90 26.43 1.66
C VAL A 84 -0.56 27.60 0.74
N PHE A 85 0.50 27.48 -0.06
CA PHE A 85 0.86 28.49 -1.07
C PHE A 85 -0.26 28.69 -2.09
N LEU A 86 -0.89 27.61 -2.58
CA LEU A 86 -2.04 27.72 -3.49
C LEU A 86 -3.23 28.41 -2.82
N LEU A 87 -3.56 28.09 -1.57
CA LEU A 87 -4.63 28.78 -0.83
C LEU A 87 -4.33 30.27 -0.64
N TRP A 88 -3.09 30.62 -0.31
CA TRP A 88 -2.64 32.01 -0.25
C TRP A 88 -2.76 32.71 -1.61
N LEU A 89 -2.36 32.03 -2.69
CA LEU A 89 -2.46 32.55 -4.06
C LEU A 89 -3.92 32.82 -4.45
N ILE A 90 -4.84 31.90 -4.11
CA ILE A 90 -6.28 32.06 -4.35
C ILE A 90 -6.79 33.29 -3.61
N ALA A 91 -6.48 33.42 -2.32
CA ALA A 91 -6.92 34.54 -1.48
C ALA A 91 -6.43 35.91 -1.97
N ASN A 92 -5.26 35.96 -2.60
CA ASN A 92 -4.63 37.18 -3.10
C ASN A 92 -4.79 37.40 -4.60
N SER A 93 -5.51 36.53 -5.31
CA SER A 93 -5.62 36.65 -6.76
C SER A 93 -6.59 37.76 -7.17
N THR A 94 -6.17 38.57 -8.15
CA THR A 94 -6.91 39.79 -8.55
C THR A 94 -8.16 39.50 -9.36
N SER A 95 -8.28 38.30 -9.94
CA SER A 95 -9.44 37.92 -10.77
C SER A 95 -9.94 36.52 -10.40
N LEU A 96 -11.25 36.33 -10.54
CA LEU A 96 -11.91 35.05 -10.29
C LEU A 96 -11.29 33.92 -11.11
N GLY A 97 -10.97 34.18 -12.39
CA GLY A 97 -10.34 33.19 -13.26
C GLY A 97 -9.01 32.67 -12.71
N ARG A 98 -8.15 33.53 -12.15
CA ARG A 98 -6.87 33.09 -11.56
C ARG A 98 -7.06 32.29 -10.29
N ALA A 99 -8.00 32.70 -9.44
CA ALA A 99 -8.40 31.92 -8.26
C ALA A 99 -8.87 30.52 -8.66
N THR A 100 -9.76 30.41 -9.65
CA THR A 100 -10.30 29.13 -10.10
C THR A 100 -9.21 28.20 -10.63
N VAL A 101 -8.25 28.71 -11.41
CA VAL A 101 -7.19 27.84 -11.92
C VAL A 101 -6.20 27.42 -10.82
N ALA A 102 -5.85 28.31 -9.90
CA ALA A 102 -5.07 27.93 -8.72
C ALA A 102 -5.80 26.89 -7.86
N ALA A 103 -7.12 26.98 -7.76
CA ALA A 103 -7.95 25.99 -7.07
C ALA A 103 -7.97 24.63 -7.76
N MET A 104 -7.98 24.57 -9.10
CA MET A 104 -7.84 23.32 -9.85
C MET A 104 -6.52 22.59 -9.53
N LEU A 105 -5.42 23.32 -9.38
CA LEU A 105 -4.13 22.74 -8.97
C LEU A 105 -4.18 22.17 -7.55
N SER A 106 -5.00 22.74 -6.66
CA SER A 106 -5.15 22.23 -5.29
C SER A 106 -5.79 20.83 -5.26
N VAL A 107 -6.72 20.53 -6.18
CA VAL A 107 -7.32 19.20 -6.35
C VAL A 107 -6.27 18.14 -6.66
N VAL A 108 -5.27 18.46 -7.49
CA VAL A 108 -4.17 17.54 -7.82
C VAL A 108 -3.37 17.19 -6.56
N VAL A 109 -3.13 18.16 -5.67
CA VAL A 109 -2.43 17.94 -4.40
C VAL A 109 -3.24 17.03 -3.48
N ILE A 110 -4.57 17.19 -3.44
CA ILE A 110 -5.46 16.35 -2.63
C ILE A 110 -5.44 14.90 -3.11
N VAL A 111 -5.53 14.68 -4.43
CA VAL A 111 -5.42 13.33 -5.03
C VAL A 111 -4.04 12.72 -4.73
N LEU A 112 -2.98 13.52 -4.80
CA LEU A 112 -1.63 13.09 -4.45
C LEU A 112 -1.51 12.66 -2.97
N TYR A 113 -2.17 13.35 -2.04
CA TYR A 113 -2.26 12.90 -0.65
C TYR A 113 -2.98 11.56 -0.50
N ALA A 114 -4.09 11.36 -1.22
CA ALA A 114 -4.84 10.10 -1.20
C ALA A 114 -4.01 8.92 -1.74
N TRP A 115 -3.08 9.19 -2.67
CA TRP A 115 -2.15 8.19 -3.17
C TRP A 115 -1.17 7.70 -2.09
N PHE A 116 -0.49 8.62 -1.38
CA PHE A 116 0.63 8.27 -0.50
C PHE A 116 0.33 8.18 1.00
N LEU A 117 -0.71 8.85 1.50
CA LEU A 117 -1.08 8.79 2.92
C LEU A 117 -2.21 7.77 3.14
N PRO A 118 -2.36 7.25 4.38
CA PRO A 118 -3.58 6.56 4.77
C PRO A 118 -4.80 7.46 4.54
N MET A 119 -5.88 6.88 3.98
CA MET A 119 -7.04 7.65 3.50
C MET A 119 -7.65 8.58 4.55
N LYS A 120 -7.61 8.19 5.84
CA LYS A 120 -8.04 9.04 6.95
C LYS A 120 -7.32 10.40 6.94
N TYR A 121 -5.99 10.42 6.84
CA TYR A 121 -5.20 11.66 6.87
C TYR A 121 -5.35 12.47 5.59
N ALA A 122 -5.42 11.79 4.43
CA ALA A 122 -5.65 12.45 3.16
C ALA A 122 -6.99 13.21 3.13
N ARG A 123 -8.06 12.59 3.65
CA ARG A 123 -9.37 13.23 3.81
C ARG A 123 -9.32 14.44 4.74
N TRP A 124 -8.68 14.31 5.90
CA TRP A 124 -8.53 15.44 6.84
C TRP A 124 -7.85 16.64 6.16
N VAL A 125 -6.68 16.45 5.57
CA VAL A 125 -5.94 17.54 4.92
C VAL A 125 -6.71 18.10 3.72
N GLY A 126 -7.25 17.22 2.87
CA GLY A 126 -7.96 17.63 1.66
C GLY A 126 -9.25 18.37 1.95
N TYR A 127 -10.09 17.86 2.85
CA TYR A 127 -11.38 18.47 3.17
C TYR A 127 -11.24 19.78 3.94
N THR A 128 -10.23 19.90 4.81
CA THR A 128 -9.89 21.20 5.42
C THR A 128 -9.47 22.22 4.37
N ALA A 129 -8.63 21.84 3.40
CA ALA A 129 -8.21 22.75 2.33
C ALA A 129 -9.38 23.16 1.41
N LEU A 130 -10.27 22.23 1.07
CA LEU A 130 -11.48 22.52 0.29
C LEU A 130 -12.45 23.45 1.03
N LEU A 131 -12.60 23.27 2.34
CA LEU A 131 -13.40 24.16 3.18
C LEU A 131 -12.81 25.59 3.19
N LEU A 132 -11.49 25.72 3.40
CA LEU A 132 -10.80 27.01 3.36
C LEU A 132 -10.94 27.66 1.98
N TYR A 133 -10.77 26.90 0.90
CA TYR A 133 -11.00 27.36 -0.47
C TYR A 133 -12.42 27.91 -0.65
N ALA A 134 -13.45 27.17 -0.22
CA ALA A 134 -14.83 27.61 -0.34
C ALA A 134 -15.08 28.91 0.44
N ILE A 135 -14.54 29.02 1.66
CA ILE A 135 -14.62 30.24 2.48
C ILE A 135 -13.96 31.41 1.75
N ILE A 136 -12.73 31.23 1.24
CA ILE A 136 -12.03 32.28 0.50
C ILE A 136 -12.85 32.74 -0.70
N MET A 137 -13.38 31.81 -1.50
CA MET A 137 -14.19 32.13 -2.68
C MET A 137 -15.44 32.91 -2.31
N MET A 138 -16.13 32.50 -1.24
CA MET A 138 -17.37 33.12 -0.80
C MET A 138 -17.15 34.55 -0.30
N PHE A 139 -16.16 34.76 0.57
CA PHE A 139 -15.91 36.07 1.18
C PHE A 139 -15.23 37.05 0.24
N ARG A 140 -14.32 36.57 -0.64
CA ARG A 140 -13.47 37.45 -1.45
C ARG A 140 -14.12 37.96 -2.72
N TYR A 141 -14.87 37.12 -3.42
CA TYR A 141 -15.41 37.43 -4.75
C TYR A 141 -16.89 37.79 -4.71
N GLN A 142 -17.66 37.25 -3.76
CA GLN A 142 -19.07 37.56 -3.52
C GLN A 142 -19.94 37.57 -4.79
N SER A 143 -19.63 36.70 -5.75
CA SER A 143 -20.34 36.59 -7.03
C SER A 143 -20.96 35.21 -7.19
N ASN A 144 -22.07 35.14 -7.93
CA ASN A 144 -22.74 33.86 -8.22
C ASN A 144 -21.80 32.88 -8.92
N ASP A 145 -20.96 33.37 -9.83
CA ASP A 145 -19.95 32.54 -10.51
C ASP A 145 -18.91 31.98 -9.54
N ALA A 146 -18.51 32.74 -8.52
CA ALA A 146 -17.59 32.27 -7.49
C ALA A 146 -18.22 31.17 -6.63
N TYR A 147 -19.50 31.29 -6.27
CA TYR A 147 -20.21 30.26 -5.51
C TYR A 147 -20.37 28.98 -6.34
N LEU A 148 -20.77 29.10 -7.61
CA LEU A 148 -20.92 27.96 -8.51
C LEU A 148 -19.60 27.24 -8.75
N THR A 149 -18.51 27.97 -9.00
CA THR A 149 -17.18 27.38 -9.18
C THR A 149 -16.64 26.75 -7.90
N ALA A 150 -16.90 27.34 -6.73
CA ALA A 150 -16.54 26.75 -5.44
C ALA A 150 -17.27 25.42 -5.22
N VAL A 151 -18.59 25.39 -5.38
CA VAL A 151 -19.40 24.18 -5.23
C VAL A 151 -18.93 23.11 -6.22
N ALA A 152 -18.79 23.45 -7.51
CA ALA A 152 -18.39 22.50 -8.53
C ALA A 152 -17.02 21.87 -8.25
N LEU A 153 -16.01 22.67 -7.86
CA LEU A 153 -14.67 22.15 -7.57
C LEU A 153 -14.62 21.35 -6.27
N VAL A 154 -15.34 21.77 -5.23
CA VAL A 154 -15.43 21.00 -3.97
C VAL A 154 -16.11 19.66 -4.24
N SER A 155 -17.26 19.65 -4.92
CA SER A 155 -17.97 18.41 -5.28
C SER A 155 -17.10 17.48 -6.12
N LEU A 156 -16.40 18.01 -7.13
CA LEU A 156 -15.48 17.24 -7.96
C LEU A 156 -14.33 16.65 -7.14
N ALA A 157 -13.70 17.45 -6.29
CA ALA A 157 -12.57 17.02 -5.48
C ALA A 157 -12.96 15.94 -4.45
N VAL A 158 -14.13 16.09 -3.80
CA VAL A 158 -14.68 15.07 -2.91
C VAL A 158 -14.97 13.78 -3.68
N LEU A 159 -15.65 13.87 -4.83
CA LEU A 159 -15.95 12.71 -5.68
C LEU A 159 -14.67 11.97 -6.09
N LEU A 160 -13.68 12.70 -6.62
CA LEU A 160 -12.39 12.11 -7.04
C LEU A 160 -11.68 11.45 -5.87
N THR A 161 -11.64 12.09 -4.69
CA THR A 161 -11.00 11.54 -3.49
C THR A 161 -11.68 10.24 -3.05
N GLU A 162 -13.01 10.19 -3.04
CA GLU A 162 -13.76 9.01 -2.61
C GLU A 162 -13.70 7.87 -3.63
N VAL A 163 -13.82 8.17 -4.93
CA VAL A 163 -13.67 7.17 -6.00
C VAL A 163 -12.26 6.58 -5.99
N PHE A 164 -11.24 7.44 -5.88
CA PHE A 164 -9.85 7.00 -5.80
C PHE A 164 -9.60 6.14 -4.55
N GLY A 165 -10.16 6.54 -3.40
CA GLY A 165 -10.04 5.77 -2.17
C GLY A 165 -10.69 4.39 -2.26
N ARG A 166 -11.85 4.28 -2.92
CA ARG A 166 -12.49 2.98 -3.19
C ARG A 166 -11.65 2.14 -4.15
N PHE A 167 -11.10 2.74 -5.21
CA PHE A 167 -10.25 2.04 -6.15
C PHE A 167 -8.98 1.50 -5.48
N LYS A 168 -8.30 2.33 -4.67
CA LYS A 168 -7.14 1.92 -3.87
C LYS A 168 -7.49 0.76 -2.92
N ALA A 169 -8.58 0.87 -2.18
CA ALA A 169 -9.03 -0.20 -1.28
C ALA A 169 -9.37 -1.49 -2.04
N ASN A 170 -9.94 -1.38 -3.24
CA ASN A 170 -10.23 -2.55 -4.07
C ASN A 170 -8.95 -3.19 -4.61
N LEU A 171 -7.95 -2.40 -5.01
CA LEU A 171 -6.63 -2.91 -5.39
C LEU A 171 -5.94 -3.61 -4.24
N GLU A 172 -5.93 -3.02 -3.05
CA GLU A 172 -5.39 -3.63 -1.83
C GLU A 172 -6.11 -4.96 -1.53
N LYS A 173 -7.45 -4.99 -1.62
CA LYS A 173 -8.26 -6.22 -1.48
C LYS A 173 -8.04 -7.25 -2.60
N SER A 174 -7.56 -6.80 -3.77
CA SER A 174 -7.27 -7.66 -4.92
C SER A 174 -5.83 -8.15 -4.94
N SER A 175 -4.98 -7.66 -4.03
CA SER A 175 -3.69 -8.27 -3.76
C SER A 175 -3.92 -9.71 -3.32
N LEU A 176 -3.18 -10.63 -3.94
CA LEU A 176 -3.14 -12.03 -3.53
C LEU A 176 -2.00 -12.31 -2.54
N ASN A 177 -1.17 -11.30 -2.25
CA ASN A 177 -0.07 -11.40 -1.29
C ASN A 177 -0.39 -10.66 0.00
N ASP A 178 0.14 -11.17 1.11
CA ASP A 178 0.19 -10.47 2.39
C ASP A 178 1.21 -9.34 2.33
N HIS A 179 0.74 -8.14 2.66
CA HIS A 179 1.53 -6.90 2.63
C HIS A 179 2.72 -6.89 3.61
N LEU A 180 2.68 -7.68 4.68
CA LEU A 180 3.74 -7.69 5.70
C LEU A 180 4.83 -8.69 5.35
N CYS A 181 4.43 -9.92 5.01
CA CYS A 181 5.31 -11.07 4.83
C CYS A 181 5.69 -11.37 3.37
N ASP A 182 5.08 -10.70 2.39
CA ASP A 182 5.26 -10.94 0.94
C ASP A 182 5.10 -12.41 0.51
N VAL A 183 4.20 -13.13 1.19
CA VAL A 183 3.73 -14.47 0.85
C VAL A 183 2.28 -14.41 0.39
N TRP A 184 1.69 -15.50 -0.10
CA TRP A 184 0.27 -15.49 -0.43
C TRP A 184 -0.57 -15.12 0.80
N ASN A 185 -1.61 -14.32 0.64
CA ASN A 185 -2.60 -14.13 1.69
C ASN A 185 -3.66 -15.24 1.60
N ARG A 186 -4.61 -15.25 2.54
CA ARG A 186 -5.73 -16.20 2.55
C ARG A 186 -6.44 -16.35 1.20
N ARG A 187 -6.72 -15.23 0.52
CA ARG A 187 -7.38 -15.25 -0.79
C ARG A 187 -6.49 -15.85 -1.88
N GLY A 188 -5.20 -15.51 -1.88
CA GLY A 188 -4.21 -16.11 -2.77
C GLY A 188 -4.11 -17.62 -2.59
N PHE A 189 -4.07 -18.07 -1.33
CA PHE A 189 -4.08 -19.47 -0.96
C PHE A 189 -5.32 -20.22 -1.45
N GLU A 190 -6.53 -19.70 -1.23
CA GLU A 190 -7.78 -20.33 -1.67
C GLU A 190 -7.80 -20.56 -3.20
N LEU A 191 -7.29 -19.60 -3.98
CA LEU A 191 -7.17 -19.73 -5.43
C LEU A 191 -6.15 -20.82 -5.84
N LEU A 192 -5.00 -20.87 -5.17
CA LEU A 192 -4.00 -21.90 -5.40
C LEU A 192 -4.54 -23.28 -5.03
N LEU A 193 -5.17 -23.40 -3.86
CA LEU A 193 -5.74 -24.64 -3.38
C LEU A 193 -6.75 -25.22 -4.38
N LYS A 194 -7.68 -24.38 -4.88
CA LYS A 194 -8.66 -24.79 -5.89
C LYS A 194 -7.99 -25.29 -7.18
N LYS A 195 -6.92 -24.64 -7.61
CA LYS A 195 -6.14 -25.03 -8.79
C LYS A 195 -5.44 -26.37 -8.57
N GLU A 196 -4.82 -26.57 -7.41
CA GLU A 196 -4.10 -27.81 -7.11
C GLU A 196 -5.05 -28.98 -6.92
N ILE A 197 -6.21 -28.80 -6.26
CA ILE A 197 -7.26 -29.83 -6.18
C ILE A 197 -7.73 -30.26 -7.58
N SER A 198 -7.92 -29.31 -8.49
CA SER A 198 -8.27 -29.60 -9.89
C SER A 198 -7.17 -30.39 -10.61
N THR A 199 -5.90 -30.15 -10.22
CA THR A 199 -4.74 -30.86 -10.77
C THR A 199 -4.65 -32.29 -10.23
N VAL A 200 -4.87 -32.49 -8.94
CA VAL A 200 -4.97 -33.82 -8.30
C VAL A 200 -6.05 -34.65 -8.97
N ALA A 201 -7.24 -34.08 -9.20
CA ALA A 201 -8.35 -34.77 -9.86
C ALA A 201 -7.99 -35.30 -11.27
N ARG A 202 -7.05 -34.65 -11.96
CA ARG A 202 -6.60 -35.03 -13.31
C ARG A 202 -5.39 -35.96 -13.32
N THR A 203 -4.48 -35.79 -12.36
CA THR A 203 -3.17 -36.47 -12.35
C THR A 203 -3.10 -37.65 -11.40
N GLY A 204 -3.93 -37.66 -10.34
CA GLY A 204 -3.84 -38.60 -9.24
C GLY A 204 -2.62 -38.40 -8.34
N GLU A 205 -1.81 -37.36 -8.55
CA GLU A 205 -0.64 -37.08 -7.72
C GLU A 205 -1.07 -36.56 -6.32
N PRO A 206 -0.34 -36.91 -5.25
CA PRO A 206 -0.73 -36.53 -3.89
C PRO A 206 -0.59 -35.02 -3.66
N LEU A 207 -1.44 -34.45 -2.82
CA LEU A 207 -1.39 -33.04 -2.42
C LEU A 207 -1.45 -32.97 -0.91
N SER A 208 -0.45 -32.36 -0.28
CA SER A 208 -0.42 -32.17 1.17
C SER A 208 -0.50 -30.70 1.57
N LEU A 209 -1.03 -30.45 2.75
CA LEU A 209 -1.09 -29.14 3.38
C LEU A 209 -0.42 -29.23 4.76
N LEU A 210 0.53 -28.33 4.99
CA LEU A 210 1.14 -28.11 6.30
C LEU A 210 0.51 -26.83 6.88
N TYR A 211 -0.28 -26.98 7.93
CA TYR A 211 -0.86 -25.87 8.70
C TYR A 211 0.09 -25.51 9.84
N ILE A 212 0.42 -24.24 10.02
CA ILE A 212 1.44 -23.74 10.96
C ILE A 212 0.83 -22.64 11.82
N ASP A 213 1.06 -22.71 13.13
CA ASP A 213 0.68 -21.68 14.10
C ASP A 213 1.91 -21.29 14.92
N LEU A 214 2.16 -19.99 15.13
CA LEU A 214 3.30 -19.54 15.92
C LEU A 214 2.99 -19.65 17.42
N ASP A 215 3.86 -20.37 18.14
CA ASP A 215 3.67 -20.62 19.56
C ASP A 215 3.81 -19.30 20.35
N GLU A 216 2.82 -19.00 21.19
CA GLU A 216 2.81 -17.84 22.11
C GLU A 216 3.09 -16.48 21.42
N PHE A 217 2.66 -16.30 20.17
CA PHE A 217 2.95 -15.08 19.42
C PHE A 217 2.41 -13.81 20.09
N LYS A 218 1.30 -13.91 20.84
CA LYS A 218 0.80 -12.82 21.68
C LYS A 218 1.84 -12.34 22.70
N THR A 219 2.55 -13.25 23.37
CA THR A 219 3.62 -12.92 24.32
C THR A 219 4.77 -12.19 23.63
N VAL A 220 5.09 -12.56 22.38
CA VAL A 220 6.09 -11.84 21.57
C VAL A 220 5.64 -10.39 21.34
N ASN A 221 4.39 -10.18 20.96
CA ASN A 221 3.82 -8.84 20.77
C ASN A 221 3.82 -8.03 22.07
N ASP A 222 3.44 -8.64 23.19
CA ASP A 222 3.36 -7.97 24.49
C ASP A 222 4.76 -7.57 24.98
N THR A 223 5.79 -8.36 24.68
CA THR A 223 7.17 -8.12 25.13
C THR A 223 7.94 -7.17 24.21
N ARG A 224 7.78 -7.30 22.89
CA ARG A 224 8.58 -6.57 21.88
C ARG A 224 7.81 -5.45 21.19
N GLY A 225 6.53 -5.27 21.53
CA GLY A 225 5.59 -4.43 20.82
C GLY A 225 5.22 -4.99 19.45
N HIS A 226 4.18 -4.43 18.84
CA HIS A 226 3.70 -4.86 17.51
C HIS A 226 4.77 -4.76 16.41
N ILE A 227 5.65 -3.74 16.46
CA ILE A 227 6.75 -3.61 15.49
C ILE A 227 7.74 -4.78 15.62
N GLY A 228 7.99 -5.25 16.85
CA GLY A 228 8.83 -6.42 17.10
C GLY A 228 8.17 -7.70 16.61
N GLY A 229 6.86 -7.87 16.84
CA GLY A 229 6.08 -8.99 16.30
C GLY A 229 6.06 -9.00 14.77
N ASP A 230 5.89 -7.85 14.12
CA ASP A 230 5.97 -7.70 12.68
C ASP A 230 7.34 -8.12 12.13
N SER A 231 8.42 -7.87 12.87
CA SER A 231 9.76 -8.33 12.48
C SER A 231 9.88 -9.85 12.55
N VAL A 232 9.29 -10.49 13.58
CA VAL A 232 9.28 -11.94 13.72
C VAL A 232 8.47 -12.58 12.59
N LEU A 233 7.30 -12.05 12.27
CA LEU A 233 6.46 -12.55 11.16
C LEU A 233 7.18 -12.51 9.81
N ARG A 234 7.90 -11.42 9.51
CA ARG A 234 8.73 -11.32 8.30
C ARG A 234 9.85 -12.35 8.28
N GLN A 235 10.51 -12.55 9.42
CA GLN A 235 11.60 -13.50 9.51
C GLN A 235 11.11 -14.94 9.31
N VAL A 236 10.00 -15.32 9.96
CA VAL A 236 9.35 -16.63 9.79
C VAL A 236 8.97 -16.85 8.33
N SER A 237 8.31 -15.87 7.68
CA SER A 237 7.90 -16.02 6.29
C SER A 237 9.10 -16.21 5.36
N ASP A 238 10.18 -15.45 5.55
CA ASP A 238 11.39 -15.57 4.76
C ASP A 238 12.10 -16.92 4.97
N GLU A 239 12.08 -17.46 6.19
CA GLU A 239 12.64 -18.76 6.54
C GLU A 239 11.80 -19.90 5.94
N LEU A 240 10.46 -19.81 5.98
CA LEU A 240 9.56 -20.76 5.34
C LEU A 240 9.75 -20.77 3.82
N VAL A 241 9.77 -19.60 3.17
CA VAL A 241 9.93 -19.48 1.71
C VAL A 241 11.27 -20.04 1.25
N ARG A 242 12.36 -19.77 1.98
CA ARG A 242 13.69 -20.37 1.70
C ARG A 242 13.74 -21.87 1.97
N GLY A 243 12.89 -22.34 2.87
CA GLY A 243 12.82 -23.73 3.29
C GLY A 243 11.95 -24.62 2.40
N VAL A 244 11.26 -24.10 1.39
CA VAL A 244 10.42 -24.88 0.47
C VAL A 244 10.94 -24.83 -0.97
N ARG A 245 10.48 -25.75 -1.84
CA ARG A 245 10.88 -25.73 -3.26
C ARG A 245 9.99 -24.76 -4.06
N SER A 246 10.42 -24.41 -5.28
CA SER A 246 9.69 -23.48 -6.15
C SER A 246 8.27 -23.92 -6.54
N GLY A 247 7.95 -25.20 -6.42
CA GLY A 247 6.61 -25.74 -6.68
C GLY A 247 5.66 -25.67 -5.48
N ASP A 248 6.18 -25.37 -4.30
CA ASP A 248 5.39 -25.25 -3.07
C ASP A 248 4.98 -23.79 -2.88
N SER A 249 3.90 -23.56 -2.13
CA SER A 249 3.40 -22.20 -1.88
C SER A 249 3.22 -21.96 -0.39
N VAL A 250 3.86 -20.91 0.13
CA VAL A 250 3.66 -20.43 1.49
C VAL A 250 2.60 -19.35 1.49
N ALA A 251 1.66 -19.41 2.43
CA ALA A 251 0.65 -18.39 2.62
C ALA A 251 0.47 -18.04 4.10
N ARG A 252 0.08 -16.80 4.38
CA ARG A 252 -0.37 -16.35 5.69
C ARG A 252 -1.89 -16.22 5.67
N ILE A 253 -2.56 -17.01 6.49
CA ILE A 253 -4.03 -17.15 6.49
C ILE A 253 -4.68 -16.47 7.70
N GLY A 254 -3.91 -16.21 8.75
CA GLY A 254 -4.32 -15.54 9.99
C GLY A 254 -3.28 -14.55 10.51
N GLY A 255 -3.43 -14.12 11.77
CA GLY A 255 -2.49 -13.20 12.42
C GLY A 255 -1.10 -13.81 12.59
N ASP A 256 -1.05 -15.05 13.05
CA ASP A 256 0.13 -15.85 13.38
C ASP A 256 0.07 -17.24 12.72
N GLU A 257 -0.85 -17.41 11.77
CA GLU A 257 -1.08 -18.67 11.10
C GLU A 257 -0.55 -18.65 9.67
N PHE A 258 0.22 -19.66 9.33
CA PHE A 258 0.78 -19.90 8.01
C PHE A 258 0.34 -21.26 7.47
N VAL A 259 0.31 -21.40 6.16
CA VAL A 259 0.14 -22.70 5.50
C VAL A 259 1.18 -22.87 4.41
N VAL A 260 1.60 -24.11 4.20
CA VAL A 260 2.42 -24.50 3.06
C VAL A 260 1.67 -25.53 2.25
N LEU A 261 1.29 -25.16 1.03
CA LEU A 261 0.67 -26.04 0.04
C LEU A 261 1.77 -26.81 -0.70
N LEU A 262 1.67 -28.14 -0.70
CA LEU A 262 2.70 -29.07 -1.19
C LEU A 262 2.13 -29.94 -2.32
N PRO A 263 2.06 -29.44 -3.57
CA PRO A 263 1.65 -30.26 -4.71
C PRO A 263 2.60 -31.43 -4.91
N ARG A 264 2.10 -32.58 -5.35
CA ARG A 264 2.90 -33.79 -5.63
C ARG A 264 3.77 -34.20 -4.44
N THR A 265 3.14 -34.24 -3.27
CA THR A 265 3.79 -34.55 -2.00
C THR A 265 2.84 -35.34 -1.12
N ALA A 266 3.26 -36.55 -0.72
CA ALA A 266 2.48 -37.38 0.22
C ALA A 266 2.67 -36.89 1.67
N ALA A 267 1.77 -37.28 2.57
CA ALA A 267 1.81 -36.86 3.97
C ALA A 267 3.16 -37.17 4.66
N GLN A 268 3.78 -38.31 4.35
CA GLN A 268 5.07 -38.69 4.94
C GLN A 268 6.21 -37.77 4.50
N GLU A 269 6.23 -37.35 3.23
CA GLU A 269 7.21 -36.41 2.70
C GLU A 269 6.98 -35.00 3.27
N ALA A 270 5.72 -34.60 3.43
CA ALA A 270 5.35 -33.36 4.09
C ALA A 270 5.83 -33.35 5.56
N GLN A 271 5.74 -34.48 6.27
CA GLN A 271 6.29 -34.60 7.63
C GLN A 271 7.80 -34.36 7.65
N LEU A 272 8.56 -34.99 6.75
CA LEU A 272 10.01 -34.79 6.66
C LEU A 272 10.36 -33.32 6.37
N LEU A 273 9.57 -32.65 5.51
CA LEU A 273 9.73 -31.23 5.25
C LEU A 273 9.46 -30.39 6.51
N ALA A 274 8.38 -30.67 7.24
CA ALA A 274 8.05 -29.96 8.47
C ALA A 274 9.14 -30.10 9.53
N GLU A 275 9.68 -31.30 9.73
CA GLU A 275 10.82 -31.54 10.64
C GLU A 275 12.09 -30.82 10.18
N ARG A 276 12.34 -30.74 8.87
CA ARG A 276 13.46 -29.94 8.35
C ARG A 276 13.25 -28.45 8.63
N LEU A 277 12.04 -27.94 8.38
CA LEU A 277 11.68 -26.56 8.63
C LEU A 277 11.83 -26.23 10.12
N LYS A 278 11.61 -27.18 11.04
CA LYS A 278 11.84 -26.97 12.48
C LYS A 278 13.27 -26.58 12.83
N GLY A 279 14.26 -27.06 12.08
CA GLY A 279 15.66 -26.69 12.27
C GLY A 279 16.06 -25.36 11.63
N VAL A 280 15.26 -24.84 10.69
CA VAL A 280 15.58 -23.62 9.93
C VAL A 280 14.78 -22.41 10.45
N VAL A 281 13.49 -22.63 10.77
CA VAL A 281 12.59 -21.58 11.26
C VAL A 281 12.78 -21.44 12.76
N THR A 282 13.60 -20.47 13.16
CA THR A 282 14.07 -20.30 14.54
C THR A 282 13.64 -18.99 15.18
N ALA A 283 13.02 -18.10 14.41
CA ALA A 283 12.58 -16.78 14.89
C ALA A 283 11.61 -16.86 16.07
N CYS A 284 10.76 -17.89 16.12
CA CYS A 284 9.92 -18.23 17.26
C CYS A 284 9.57 -19.73 17.26
N GLY A 285 9.03 -20.21 18.38
CA GLY A 285 8.37 -21.51 18.42
C GLY A 285 7.17 -21.54 17.48
N TRP A 286 6.79 -22.74 17.04
CA TRP A 286 5.62 -22.94 16.21
C TRP A 286 5.09 -24.36 16.41
N SER A 287 3.85 -24.58 16.04
CA SER A 287 3.20 -25.88 16.00
C SER A 287 2.66 -26.09 14.60
N PHE A 288 2.48 -27.35 14.19
CA PHE A 288 1.99 -27.64 12.86
C PHE A 288 1.07 -28.85 12.83
N GLY A 289 0.33 -28.98 11.75
CA GLY A 289 -0.54 -30.11 11.44
C GLY A 289 -0.44 -30.44 9.95
N ILE A 290 -0.50 -31.72 9.62
CA ILE A 290 -0.34 -32.18 8.23
C ILE A 290 -1.58 -32.97 7.82
N ALA A 291 -2.08 -32.65 6.64
CA ALA A 291 -3.09 -33.43 5.96
C ALA A 291 -2.69 -33.67 4.52
N GLU A 292 -2.91 -34.88 4.02
CA GLU A 292 -2.95 -35.16 2.58
C GLU A 292 -4.40 -35.11 2.09
N PHE A 293 -4.64 -34.49 0.94
CA PHE A 293 -5.95 -34.28 0.33
C PHE A 293 -6.62 -35.62 -0.01
N ARG A 294 -7.90 -35.76 0.31
CA ARG A 294 -8.66 -36.98 0.03
C ARG A 294 -9.58 -36.78 -1.18
N PRO A 295 -9.63 -37.72 -2.14
CA PRO A 295 -10.58 -37.63 -3.24
C PRO A 295 -12.03 -37.50 -2.73
N GLY A 296 -12.75 -36.48 -3.24
CA GLY A 296 -14.13 -36.20 -2.84
C GLY A 296 -14.27 -35.20 -1.68
N GLU A 297 -13.19 -34.84 -1.00
CA GLU A 297 -13.16 -33.79 0.03
C GLU A 297 -13.17 -32.39 -0.63
N THR A 298 -13.84 -31.44 0.00
CA THR A 298 -13.79 -30.03 -0.42
C THR A 298 -12.49 -29.36 0.05
N GLY A 299 -12.16 -28.21 -0.55
CA GLY A 299 -10.99 -27.44 -0.11
C GLY A 299 -11.08 -26.99 1.35
N ASP A 300 -12.28 -26.63 1.81
CA ASP A 300 -12.51 -26.16 3.18
C ASP A 300 -12.34 -27.30 4.20
N GLU A 301 -12.93 -28.48 3.94
CA GLU A 301 -12.76 -29.68 4.78
C GLU A 301 -11.29 -30.10 4.87
N PHE A 302 -10.54 -29.98 3.77
CA PHE A 302 -9.12 -30.28 3.73
C PHE A 302 -8.28 -29.34 4.61
N VAL A 303 -8.59 -28.04 4.58
CA VAL A 303 -7.93 -27.04 5.44
C VAL A 303 -8.30 -27.27 6.89
N GLU A 304 -9.59 -27.45 7.20
CA GLU A 304 -10.09 -27.72 8.55
C GLU A 304 -9.44 -28.97 9.16
N ARG A 305 -9.30 -30.04 8.39
CA ARG A 305 -8.60 -31.24 8.85
C ARG A 305 -7.12 -30.99 9.17
N SER A 306 -6.45 -30.13 8.41
CA SER A 306 -5.05 -29.77 8.67
C SER A 306 -4.90 -28.97 9.96
N ASP A 307 -5.81 -28.03 10.19
CA ASP A 307 -5.91 -27.24 11.42
C ASP A 307 -6.20 -28.13 12.64
N LEU A 308 -7.18 -29.04 12.52
CA LEU A 308 -7.49 -30.02 13.57
C LEU A 308 -6.28 -30.87 13.96
N MET A 309 -5.47 -31.32 12.99
CA MET A 309 -4.23 -32.06 13.26
C MET A 309 -3.23 -31.21 14.05
N MET A 310 -3.10 -29.93 13.70
CA MET A 310 -2.24 -28.97 14.41
C MET A 310 -2.71 -28.77 15.85
N MET A 311 -4.01 -28.55 16.05
CA MET A 311 -4.61 -28.38 17.38
C MET A 311 -4.42 -29.62 18.25
N MET A 312 -4.58 -30.82 17.68
CA MET A 312 -4.34 -32.09 18.38
C MET A 312 -2.88 -32.19 18.84
N GLN A 313 -1.92 -31.90 17.97
CA GLN A 313 -0.50 -31.92 18.30
C GLN A 313 -0.15 -30.91 19.39
N LYS A 314 -0.71 -29.70 19.33
CA LYS A 314 -0.52 -28.65 20.35
C LYS A 314 -1.06 -29.10 21.71
N ARG A 315 -2.25 -29.72 21.73
CA ARG A 315 -2.89 -30.23 22.96
C ARG A 315 -2.13 -31.40 23.58
N ASP A 316 -1.60 -32.30 22.76
CA ASP A 316 -0.79 -33.43 23.25
C ASP A 316 0.55 -32.98 23.80
N ARG A 317 1.18 -31.96 23.19
CA ARG A 317 2.39 -31.33 23.72
C ARG A 317 2.13 -30.68 25.08
N ALA A 318 1.03 -29.94 25.21
CA ALA A 318 0.62 -29.32 26.47
C ALA A 318 0.39 -30.35 27.59
N ARG A 319 -0.28 -31.48 27.27
CA ARG A 319 -0.46 -32.58 28.23
C ARG A 319 0.84 -33.25 28.66
N ARG A 320 1.84 -33.34 27.77
CA ARG A 320 3.15 -33.90 28.11
C ARG A 320 4.01 -32.95 28.94
N SER A 321 3.80 -31.63 28.79
CA SER A 321 4.50 -30.63 29.60
C SER A 321 3.92 -30.43 30.99
N ASP A 322 2.65 -30.78 31.23
CA ASP A 322 2.00 -30.81 32.55
C ASP A 322 1.57 -32.24 32.93
N PRO A 323 2.45 -33.07 33.53
CA PRO A 323 2.09 -34.42 33.99
C PRO A 323 1.22 -34.42 35.26
N VAL A 324 0.90 -33.26 35.83
CA VAL A 324 0.22 -33.12 37.12
C VAL A 324 -0.89 -32.06 37.01
N ALA A 325 -2.03 -32.45 36.44
CA ALA A 325 -3.30 -31.74 36.56
C ALA A 325 -4.43 -32.75 36.73
#